data_AF-A0A349HT51-F1
#
_entry.id   AF-A0A349HT51-F1
#
_cell.length_a   1.000
_cell.length_b   1.000
_cell.length_c   1.000
_cell.angle_alpha   90.00
_cell.angle_beta   90.00
_cell.angle_gamma   90.00
#
_symmetry.space_group_name_H-M   'P 1'
#
loop_
_entity.id
_entity.type
_entity.pdbx_description
1 polymer ?
#
loop_
_entity_poly.entity_id
_entity_poly.type
_entity_poly.pdbx_seq_one_letter_code
_entity_poly.pdbx_strand_id
1 'polypeptide(L)'
;NGNNNPVKDETEIIDSPTIEIPALNDLEENVINIDLIDENSDKAFKSFFSGNEEDENVEKSINNKKITIAAILSALVIAVIGGVFLFKSFLYVPEVPVPSLLGRSEEEAKKLIEDLGLVFKVSKREYSSEYDEGYVMEQSIDEGSKVKENYPIEVVISRGEKEIVVPNLIGKYAIEAGGILNNAGLSEGETTEENSDTYLAGQIIDQYPLPNTPARENDKVSYVVSIGPKIIYVKMPNVLNLNLETAKLSIVQHGLAVGQVNEEPSEEIEKGLVMRQSITADQEVEQGTSIWLTVSSGKPEEPDEPTPEEGVFPLAISLPADRDSVSIVIQRIASDGREVVYSEEVDTSEGNILVNVKGKGTGIFEIYIDNELYDRVEITFE
;
A
#
# COMPACT_ATOMS: atom_id res chain seq x y z
N ASN A 1 -14.28 -35.25 3.27
CA ASN A 1 -13.08 -34.65 3.91
C ASN A 1 -12.92 -33.25 3.37
N GLY A 2 -13.07 -32.16 4.09
CA GLY A 2 -13.35 -31.85 5.49
C GLY A 2 -13.71 -30.35 5.49
N ASN A 3 -14.78 -29.99 6.20
CA ASN A 3 -14.73 -29.14 7.39
C ASN A 3 -14.79 -27.62 7.10
N ASN A 4 -16.03 -27.11 7.18
CA ASN A 4 -16.49 -25.88 7.84
C ASN A 4 -15.45 -24.81 8.19
N ASN A 5 -15.56 -23.61 7.58
CA ASN A 5 -16.23 -22.45 8.19
C ASN A 5 -16.10 -21.22 7.28
N PRO A 6 -17.15 -20.39 7.11
CA PRO A 6 -17.02 -19.07 6.51
C PRO A 6 -16.44 -18.09 7.53
N VAL A 7 -15.39 -17.36 7.12
CA VAL A 7 -14.81 -16.23 7.85
C VAL A 7 -15.86 -15.12 7.92
N LYS A 8 -16.29 -14.80 9.14
CA LYS A 8 -17.12 -13.63 9.44
C LYS A 8 -16.22 -12.40 9.46
N ASP A 9 -16.60 -11.38 8.70
CA ASP A 9 -16.12 -10.01 8.92
C ASP A 9 -16.64 -9.53 10.27
N GLU A 10 -15.72 -9.39 11.22
CA GLU A 10 -15.97 -8.71 12.49
C GLU A 10 -15.77 -7.21 12.26
N THR A 11 -16.87 -6.51 12.00
CA THR A 11 -16.96 -5.07 12.22
C THR A 11 -16.85 -4.82 13.73
N GLU A 12 -15.72 -4.28 14.19
CA GLU A 12 -15.61 -3.66 15.51
C GLU A 12 -16.52 -2.43 15.55
N ILE A 13 -17.78 -2.66 15.88
CA ILE A 13 -18.66 -1.61 16.41
C ILE A 13 -18.27 -1.49 17.87
N ILE A 14 -17.54 -0.43 18.20
CA ILE A 14 -17.38 0.03 19.59
C ILE A 14 -18.76 0.48 20.07
N ASP A 15 -19.48 -0.48 20.63
CA ASP A 15 -20.73 -0.27 21.34
C ASP A 15 -20.42 0.64 22.53
N SER A 16 -20.98 1.85 22.52
CA SER A 16 -20.93 2.71 23.69
C SER A 16 -21.66 1.96 24.82
N PRO A 17 -21.14 1.96 26.06
CA PRO A 17 -21.83 1.26 27.14
C PRO A 17 -23.23 1.86 27.28
N THR A 18 -24.24 1.08 26.92
CA THR A 18 -25.63 1.38 27.27
C THR A 18 -25.69 1.33 28.78
N ILE A 19 -25.82 2.50 29.40
CA ILE A 19 -26.15 2.58 30.83
C ILE A 19 -27.60 2.11 30.92
N GLU A 20 -27.79 0.87 31.34
CA GLU A 20 -29.10 0.41 31.82
C GLU A 20 -29.49 1.30 33.00
N ILE A 21 -30.54 2.09 32.83
CA ILE A 21 -31.19 2.74 33.96
C ILE A 21 -31.99 1.63 34.64
N PRO A 22 -31.65 1.22 35.88
CA PRO A 22 -32.47 0.25 36.59
C PRO A 22 -33.87 0.83 36.75
N ALA A 23 -34.89 0.02 36.46
CA ALA A 23 -36.25 0.34 36.86
C ALA A 23 -36.27 0.43 38.40
N LEU A 24 -36.48 1.64 38.92
CA LEU A 24 -36.74 1.89 40.34
C LEU A 24 -38.12 1.30 40.70
N ASN A 25 -38.19 -0.01 40.84
CA ASN A 25 -39.16 -0.66 41.71
C ASN A 25 -38.45 -0.98 43.03
N ASP A 26 -39.16 -0.70 44.12
CA ASP A 26 -38.75 -0.83 45.53
C ASP A 26 -38.07 0.42 46.10
N LEU A 27 -38.88 1.49 46.22
CA LEU A 27 -38.72 2.47 47.28
C LEU A 27 -39.05 1.81 48.62
N GLU A 28 -38.06 1.16 49.25
CA GLU A 28 -38.09 0.99 50.70
C GLU A 28 -37.99 2.39 51.34
N GLU A 29 -38.98 2.69 52.18
CA GLU A 29 -39.12 3.92 52.96
C GLU A 29 -37.90 4.15 53.86
N ASN A 30 -36.88 4.83 53.35
CA ASN A 30 -35.96 5.58 54.21
C ASN A 30 -36.62 6.90 54.58
N VAL A 31 -37.54 6.80 55.55
CA VAL A 31 -38.02 7.93 56.34
C VAL A 31 -36.78 8.61 56.93
N ILE A 32 -36.47 9.81 56.46
CA ILE A 32 -35.62 10.73 57.20
C ILE A 32 -36.42 11.03 58.47
N ASN A 33 -36.11 10.29 59.55
CA ASN A 33 -36.63 10.58 60.86
C ASN A 33 -35.93 11.85 61.33
N ILE A 34 -36.49 13.00 60.98
CA ILE A 34 -36.10 14.24 61.61
C ILE A 34 -36.69 14.17 63.02
N ASP A 35 -35.89 13.73 63.98
CA ASP A 35 -36.15 13.89 65.40
C ASP A 35 -36.20 15.39 65.72
N LEU A 36 -37.37 16.00 65.49
CA LEU A 36 -37.74 17.31 66.03
C LEU A 36 -38.65 17.08 67.24
N ILE A 37 -38.15 16.35 68.23
CA ILE A 37 -38.73 16.37 69.57
C ILE A 37 -37.58 16.53 70.56
N ASP A 38 -37.08 17.77 70.67
CA ASP A 38 -36.43 18.19 71.91
C ASP A 38 -37.54 18.41 72.95
N GLU A 39 -37.58 17.51 73.94
CA GLU A 39 -38.48 17.50 75.10
C GLU A 39 -38.42 18.77 75.96
N ASN A 40 -37.55 19.75 75.65
CA ASN A 40 -37.55 21.05 76.32
C ASN A 40 -38.37 22.17 75.64
N SER A 41 -38.94 21.95 74.45
CA SER A 41 -39.80 22.96 73.81
C SER A 41 -41.19 23.09 74.47
N ASP A 42 -41.61 22.06 75.21
CA ASP A 42 -42.93 22.00 75.85
C ASP A 42 -43.04 22.92 77.09
N LYS A 43 -41.90 23.32 77.69
CA LYS A 43 -41.86 24.27 78.81
C LYS A 43 -41.93 25.74 78.37
N ALA A 44 -41.36 26.08 77.22
CA ALA A 44 -41.42 27.45 76.69
C ALA A 44 -42.81 27.79 76.13
N PHE A 45 -43.52 26.80 75.60
CA PHE A 45 -44.89 26.97 75.11
C PHE A 45 -45.92 27.02 76.27
N LYS A 46 -45.74 26.20 77.33
CA LYS A 46 -46.62 26.22 78.51
C LYS A 46 -46.45 27.46 79.39
N SER A 47 -45.28 28.11 79.42
CA SER A 47 -45.10 29.36 80.19
C SER A 47 -45.78 30.57 79.56
N PHE A 48 -46.14 30.50 78.27
CA PHE A 48 -46.85 31.58 77.57
C PHE A 48 -48.39 31.45 77.64
N PHE A 49 -48.93 30.25 77.90
CA PHE A 49 -50.38 30.00 77.85
C PHE A 49 -51.03 29.54 79.17
N SER A 50 -50.27 29.29 80.24
CA SER A 50 -50.85 28.95 81.55
C SER A 50 -51.13 30.22 82.38
N GLY A 51 -52.26 30.87 82.09
CA GLY A 51 -52.89 31.78 83.05
C GLY A 51 -53.58 30.96 84.14
N ASN A 52 -53.19 31.18 85.40
CA ASN A 52 -53.98 30.76 86.56
C ASN A 52 -54.76 31.96 87.11
N GLU A 53 -56.09 31.82 87.06
CA GLU A 53 -57.07 32.49 87.93
C GLU A 53 -56.86 31.97 89.37
N GLU A 54 -56.71 32.81 90.39
CA GLU A 54 -57.70 33.25 91.40
C GLU A 54 -56.82 33.95 92.48
N ASP A 55 -57.16 35.00 93.22
CA ASP A 55 -58.40 35.73 93.45
C ASP A 55 -58.10 37.16 93.92
N GLU A 56 -59.03 38.03 93.55
CA GLU A 56 -59.35 39.38 93.97
C GLU A 56 -58.66 39.99 95.21
N ASN A 57 -58.14 41.22 95.04
CA ASN A 57 -58.94 42.34 95.51
C ASN A 57 -58.75 43.60 94.67
N VAL A 58 -59.88 44.25 94.45
CA VAL A 58 -60.19 45.18 93.38
C VAL A 58 -60.07 46.61 93.88
N GLU A 59 -59.47 47.50 93.08
CA GLU A 59 -60.11 48.79 92.87
C GLU A 59 -59.87 49.38 91.47
N LYS A 60 -60.95 49.31 90.67
CA LYS A 60 -61.43 50.19 89.57
C LYS A 60 -60.45 50.58 88.43
N SER A 61 -60.78 50.49 87.14
CA SER A 61 -62.09 50.64 86.50
C SER A 61 -62.06 50.32 84.98
N ILE A 62 -63.06 49.54 84.51
CA ILE A 62 -63.81 49.58 83.22
C ILE A 62 -63.26 48.86 81.94
N ASN A 63 -63.88 47.68 81.67
CA ASN A 63 -64.47 47.08 80.44
C ASN A 63 -63.70 46.91 79.09
N ASN A 64 -63.39 45.64 78.72
CA ASN A 64 -63.91 44.90 77.52
C ASN A 64 -63.06 43.65 77.13
N LYS A 65 -63.33 42.46 77.71
CA LYS A 65 -62.60 41.19 77.42
C LYS A 65 -62.63 40.71 75.95
N LYS A 66 -63.60 41.15 75.14
CA LYS A 66 -63.65 40.87 73.68
C LYS A 66 -62.63 41.70 72.88
N ILE A 67 -62.29 42.90 73.37
CA ILE A 67 -61.34 43.80 72.72
C ILE A 67 -59.90 43.30 72.90
N THR A 68 -59.57 42.75 74.08
CA THR A 68 -58.23 42.17 74.33
C THR A 68 -57.97 40.89 73.51
N ILE A 69 -58.96 39.99 73.36
CA ILE A 69 -58.82 38.80 72.50
C ILE A 69 -58.72 39.20 71.02
N ALA A 70 -59.51 40.17 70.57
CA ALA A 70 -59.41 40.71 69.21
C ALA A 70 -58.06 41.40 68.94
N ALA A 71 -57.47 42.07 69.95
CA ALA A 71 -56.15 42.69 69.85
C ALA A 71 -55.01 41.67 69.79
N ILE A 72 -55.11 40.54 70.48
CA ILE A 72 -54.12 39.46 70.42
C ILE A 72 -54.20 38.74 69.06
N LEU A 73 -55.41 38.46 68.58
CA LEU A 73 -55.61 37.87 67.24
C LEU A 73 -55.14 38.81 66.13
N SER A 74 -55.37 40.13 66.25
CA SER A 74 -54.87 41.10 65.27
C SER A 74 -53.35 41.22 65.32
N ALA A 75 -52.73 41.21 66.50
CA ALA A 75 -51.28 41.22 66.65
C ALA A 75 -50.63 39.94 66.05
N LEU A 76 -51.26 38.78 66.22
CA LEU A 76 -50.79 37.53 65.64
C LEU A 76 -50.92 37.52 64.11
N VAL A 77 -52.02 38.04 63.58
CA VAL A 77 -52.20 38.23 62.13
C VAL A 77 -51.16 39.21 61.56
N ILE A 78 -50.86 40.31 62.26
CA ILE A 78 -49.81 41.26 61.85
C ILE A 78 -48.43 40.61 61.90
N ALA A 79 -48.14 39.81 62.92
CA ALA A 79 -46.87 39.08 63.03
C ALA A 79 -46.72 38.02 61.94
N VAL A 80 -47.79 37.31 61.58
CA VAL A 80 -47.79 36.35 60.47
C VAL A 80 -47.64 37.05 59.13
N ILE A 81 -48.36 38.15 58.89
CA ILE A 81 -48.23 38.94 57.66
C ILE A 81 -46.82 39.54 57.54
N GLY A 82 -46.29 40.11 58.63
CA GLY A 82 -44.94 40.64 58.70
C GLY A 82 -43.87 39.55 58.53
N GLY A 83 -44.08 38.37 59.14
CA GLY A 83 -43.21 37.20 58.99
C GLY A 83 -43.21 36.66 57.56
N VAL A 84 -44.38 36.55 56.91
CA VAL A 84 -44.49 36.16 55.50
C VAL A 84 -43.86 37.21 54.59
N PHE A 85 -44.00 38.50 54.89
CA PHE A 85 -43.37 39.58 54.12
C PHE A 85 -41.84 39.56 54.24
N LEU A 86 -41.31 39.43 55.46
CA LEU A 86 -39.87 39.29 55.72
C LEU A 86 -39.30 38.03 55.08
N PHE A 87 -40.02 36.91 55.19
CA PHE A 87 -39.64 35.65 54.56
C PHE A 87 -39.67 35.73 53.02
N LYS A 88 -40.70 36.37 52.44
CA LYS A 88 -40.74 36.64 50.98
C LYS A 88 -39.60 37.55 50.53
N SER A 89 -39.26 38.58 51.31
CA SER A 89 -38.14 39.46 51.00
C SER A 89 -36.80 38.75 51.11
N PHE A 90 -36.66 37.80 52.04
CA PHE A 90 -35.47 36.96 52.18
C PHE A 90 -35.27 35.98 51.02
N LEU A 91 -36.36 35.56 50.36
CA LEU A 91 -36.31 34.67 49.19
C LEU A 91 -36.23 35.39 47.84
N TYR A 92 -36.25 36.73 47.82
CA TYR A 92 -36.17 37.51 46.59
C TYR A 92 -34.71 37.64 46.12
N VAL A 93 -34.42 37.14 44.93
CA VAL A 93 -33.13 37.34 44.25
C VAL A 93 -33.34 38.35 43.12
N PRO A 94 -32.61 39.47 43.07
CA PRO A 94 -32.73 40.44 41.99
C PRO A 94 -32.49 39.79 40.62
N GLU A 95 -33.23 40.29 39.63
CA GLU A 95 -33.04 39.90 38.23
C GLU A 95 -32.25 40.97 37.48
N VAL A 96 -31.30 40.53 36.67
CA VAL A 96 -30.41 41.38 35.89
C VAL A 96 -30.59 41.05 34.39
N PRO A 97 -30.71 42.06 33.51
CA PRO A 97 -30.78 41.82 32.08
C PRO A 97 -29.41 41.36 31.53
N VAL A 98 -29.42 40.35 30.68
CA VAL A 98 -28.22 39.83 30.01
C VAL A 98 -27.83 40.78 28.87
N PRO A 99 -26.57 41.26 28.82
CA PRO A 99 -26.10 42.10 27.72
C PRO A 99 -25.74 41.27 26.48
N SER A 100 -25.58 41.93 25.32
CA SER A 100 -24.96 41.28 24.16
C SER A 100 -23.46 41.10 24.36
N LEU A 101 -23.03 39.84 24.29
CA LEU A 101 -21.63 39.41 24.38
C LEU A 101 -21.03 39.09 23.01
N LEU A 102 -21.86 38.80 22.01
CA LEU A 102 -21.42 38.46 20.65
C LEU A 102 -20.46 39.51 20.08
N GLY A 103 -19.33 39.05 19.54
CA GLY A 103 -18.31 39.93 18.95
C GLY A 103 -17.53 40.78 19.95
N ARG A 104 -17.64 40.53 21.25
CA ARG A 104 -16.73 41.11 22.27
C ARG A 104 -15.57 40.17 22.54
N SER A 105 -14.43 40.72 22.97
CA SER A 105 -13.33 39.90 23.47
C SER A 105 -13.74 39.17 24.74
N GLU A 106 -13.14 38.01 25.00
CA GLU A 106 -13.38 37.22 26.22
C GLU A 106 -13.21 38.06 27.49
N GLU A 107 -12.22 38.95 27.51
CA GLU A 107 -11.91 39.82 28.66
C GLU A 107 -12.97 40.90 28.85
N GLU A 108 -13.43 41.53 27.76
CA GLU A 108 -14.52 42.52 27.81
C GLU A 108 -15.85 41.88 28.21
N ALA A 109 -16.17 40.72 27.64
CA ALA A 109 -17.39 39.98 27.93
C ALA A 109 -17.42 39.52 29.39
N LYS A 110 -16.30 38.98 29.89
CA LYS A 110 -16.15 38.58 31.29
C LYS A 110 -16.38 39.76 32.22
N LYS A 111 -15.71 40.88 31.98
CA LYS A 111 -15.87 42.09 32.79
C LYS A 111 -17.32 42.58 32.81
N LEU A 112 -17.96 42.62 31.64
CA LEU A 112 -19.35 43.08 31.52
C LEU A 112 -20.34 42.19 32.29
N ILE A 113 -20.12 40.88 32.30
CA ILE A 113 -20.95 39.91 33.03
C ILE A 113 -20.69 39.98 34.54
N GLU A 114 -19.42 40.04 34.96
CA GLU A 114 -19.06 40.11 36.38
C GLU A 114 -19.49 41.44 37.02
N ASP A 115 -19.41 42.56 36.28
CA ASP A 115 -19.90 43.88 36.72
C ASP A 115 -21.43 43.89 36.97
N LEU A 116 -22.17 42.96 36.36
CA LEU A 116 -23.61 42.76 36.51
C LEU A 116 -23.98 41.74 37.62
N GLY A 117 -22.99 41.21 38.35
CA GLY A 117 -23.23 40.20 39.40
C GLY A 117 -23.62 38.83 38.84
N LEU A 118 -23.34 38.57 37.57
CA LEU A 118 -23.53 37.29 36.90
C LEU A 118 -22.22 36.51 36.83
N VAL A 119 -22.28 35.20 36.56
CA VAL A 119 -21.08 34.34 36.49
C VAL A 119 -20.71 34.10 35.03
N PHE A 120 -19.53 34.55 34.61
CA PHE A 120 -19.01 34.27 33.27
C PHE A 120 -18.42 32.86 33.20
N LYS A 121 -18.87 32.04 32.25
CA LYS A 121 -18.35 30.68 32.04
C LYS A 121 -18.08 30.42 30.57
N VAL A 122 -16.86 30.00 30.24
CA VAL A 122 -16.55 29.49 28.90
C VAL A 122 -16.99 28.04 28.82
N SER A 123 -17.97 27.72 27.98
CA SER A 123 -18.46 26.34 27.80
C SER A 123 -17.54 25.53 26.89
N LYS A 124 -17.13 26.11 25.77
CA LYS A 124 -16.24 25.50 24.77
C LYS A 124 -15.51 26.58 23.95
N ARG A 125 -14.49 26.15 23.21
CA ARG A 125 -13.82 26.96 22.20
C ARG A 125 -13.89 26.26 20.84
N GLU A 126 -14.39 26.95 19.82
CA GLU A 126 -14.62 26.38 18.48
C GLU A 126 -14.05 27.28 17.39
N TYR A 127 -13.78 26.74 16.21
CA TYR A 127 -13.34 27.54 15.07
C TYR A 127 -14.52 28.34 14.51
N SER A 128 -14.26 29.58 14.09
CA SER A 128 -15.25 30.46 13.47
C SER A 128 -14.60 31.22 12.31
N SER A 129 -15.31 31.32 11.19
CA SER A 129 -14.95 32.22 10.09
C SER A 129 -15.59 33.60 10.21
N GLU A 130 -16.43 33.83 11.23
CA GLU A 130 -17.13 35.10 11.45
C GLU A 130 -16.49 35.94 12.55
N TYR A 131 -15.91 35.29 13.57
CA TYR A 131 -15.33 35.94 14.73
C TYR A 131 -13.84 35.64 14.86
N ASP A 132 -13.04 36.68 15.09
CA ASP A 132 -11.60 36.57 15.35
C ASP A 132 -11.30 35.71 16.60
N GLU A 133 -10.08 35.18 16.69
CA GLU A 133 -9.63 34.41 17.84
C GLU A 133 -9.78 35.21 19.15
N GLY A 134 -10.37 34.59 20.17
CA GLY A 134 -10.57 35.21 21.49
C GLY A 134 -11.87 36.01 21.64
N TYR A 135 -12.72 36.04 20.61
CA TYR A 135 -14.02 36.72 20.65
C TYR A 135 -15.17 35.75 20.94
N VAL A 136 -16.21 36.24 21.61
CA VAL A 136 -17.43 35.47 21.88
C VAL A 136 -18.23 35.30 20.59
N MET A 137 -18.48 34.04 20.21
CA MET A 137 -19.26 33.68 19.02
C MET A 137 -20.66 33.13 19.34
N GLU A 138 -20.90 32.69 20.57
CA GLU A 138 -22.21 32.21 21.02
C GLU A 138 -22.37 32.55 22.51
N GLN A 139 -23.61 32.87 22.92
CA GLN A 139 -23.99 33.05 24.32
C GLN A 139 -25.23 32.20 24.62
N SER A 140 -25.28 31.59 25.80
CA SER A 140 -26.34 30.63 26.17
C SER A 140 -27.69 31.29 26.46
N ILE A 141 -27.70 32.58 26.76
CA ILE A 141 -28.89 33.37 27.08
C ILE A 141 -28.91 34.59 26.18
N ASP A 142 -30.01 34.80 25.46
CA ASP A 142 -30.15 35.92 24.54
C ASP A 142 -30.10 37.28 25.25
N GLU A 143 -29.60 38.29 24.54
CA GLU A 143 -29.60 39.69 24.99
C GLU A 143 -31.00 40.14 25.45
N GLY A 144 -31.05 40.88 26.56
CA GLY A 144 -32.26 41.44 27.14
C GLY A 144 -33.06 40.46 28.02
N SER A 145 -32.72 39.18 28.01
CA SER A 145 -33.30 38.18 28.92
C SER A 145 -32.97 38.53 30.38
N LYS A 146 -33.89 38.24 31.30
CA LYS A 146 -33.68 38.49 32.73
C LYS A 146 -33.30 37.21 33.44
N VAL A 147 -32.19 37.24 34.16
CA VAL A 147 -31.70 36.11 34.97
C VAL A 147 -31.44 36.56 36.39
N LYS A 148 -31.47 35.62 37.34
CA LYS A 148 -31.15 35.91 38.75
C LYS A 148 -29.68 36.29 38.89
N GLU A 149 -29.35 37.09 39.90
CA GLU A 149 -27.95 37.28 40.31
C GLU A 149 -27.23 35.94 40.54
N ASN A 150 -25.93 35.92 40.28
CA ASN A 150 -25.04 34.74 40.26
C ASN A 150 -25.42 33.66 39.23
N TYR A 151 -26.34 33.93 38.30
CA TYR A 151 -26.66 32.99 37.23
C TYR A 151 -25.47 32.87 36.26
N PRO A 152 -25.09 31.63 35.85
CA PRO A 152 -24.01 31.42 34.90
C PRO A 152 -24.45 31.74 33.47
N ILE A 153 -23.70 32.63 32.82
CA ILE A 153 -23.80 32.88 31.38
C ILE A 153 -22.68 32.11 30.69
N GLU A 154 -23.08 31.09 29.94
CA GLU A 154 -22.15 30.27 29.17
C GLU A 154 -21.88 30.90 27.82
N VAL A 155 -20.60 30.97 27.43
CA VAL A 155 -20.18 31.49 26.13
C VAL A 155 -19.29 30.51 25.39
N VAL A 156 -19.35 30.56 24.06
CA VAL A 156 -18.39 29.91 23.17
C VAL A 156 -17.42 30.95 22.67
N ILE A 157 -16.13 30.68 22.81
CA ILE A 157 -15.07 31.58 22.33
C ILE A 157 -14.50 31.05 21.02
N SER A 158 -14.35 31.94 20.04
CA SER A 158 -13.73 31.62 18.76
C SER A 158 -12.25 31.30 18.92
N ARG A 159 -11.79 30.27 18.21
CA ARG A 159 -10.39 29.91 17.98
C ARG A 159 -9.83 30.52 16.69
N GLY A 160 -10.58 31.45 16.07
CA GLY A 160 -10.31 31.96 14.73
C GLY A 160 -10.70 30.97 13.63
N GLU A 161 -10.27 31.24 12.41
CA GLU A 161 -10.47 30.36 11.27
C GLU A 161 -9.70 29.04 11.46
N LYS A 162 -10.30 27.93 11.01
CA LYS A 162 -9.62 26.64 10.99
C LYS A 162 -8.51 26.68 9.94
N GLU A 163 -7.26 26.55 10.38
CA GLU A 163 -6.13 26.42 9.46
C GLU A 163 -6.21 25.09 8.71
N ILE A 164 -6.41 25.17 7.39
CA ILE A 164 -6.36 24.02 6.48
C ILE A 164 -5.12 24.19 5.60
N VAL A 165 -4.35 23.12 5.45
CA VAL A 165 -3.16 23.08 4.60
C VAL A 165 -3.30 22.01 3.54
N VAL A 166 -2.83 22.31 2.34
CA VAL A 166 -2.85 21.38 1.22
C VAL A 166 -1.88 20.22 1.51
N PRO A 167 -2.34 18.95 1.54
CA PRO A 167 -1.47 17.82 1.79
C PRO A 167 -0.52 17.57 0.59
N ASN A 168 0.59 16.89 0.85
CA ASN A 168 1.45 16.41 -0.23
C ASN A 168 0.93 15.08 -0.80
N LEU A 169 0.46 15.14 -2.04
CA LEU A 169 -0.01 14.01 -2.84
C LEU A 169 1.07 13.44 -3.75
N ILE A 170 2.15 14.18 -4.02
CA ILE A 170 3.20 13.77 -4.96
C ILE A 170 3.82 12.44 -4.51
N GLY A 171 3.92 11.49 -5.42
CA GLY A 171 4.43 10.13 -5.19
C GLY A 171 3.43 9.16 -4.57
N LYS A 172 2.24 9.61 -4.15
CA LYS A 172 1.16 8.74 -3.68
C LYS A 172 0.35 8.20 -4.85
N TYR A 173 -0.41 7.12 -4.62
CA TYR A 173 -1.33 6.60 -5.63
C TYR A 173 -2.58 7.47 -5.73
N ALA A 174 -3.05 7.70 -6.95
CA ALA A 174 -4.25 8.50 -7.21
C ALA A 174 -5.49 7.98 -6.44
N ILE A 175 -5.58 6.65 -6.25
CA ILE A 175 -6.67 6.01 -5.49
C ILE A 175 -6.72 6.44 -4.00
N GLU A 176 -5.60 6.89 -3.45
CA GLU A 176 -5.52 7.37 -2.06
C GLU A 176 -5.86 8.86 -1.93
N ALA A 177 -5.83 9.62 -3.03
CA ALA A 177 -5.90 11.07 -3.02
C ALA A 177 -7.21 11.59 -2.41
N GLY A 178 -8.35 11.03 -2.80
CA GLY A 178 -9.66 11.43 -2.26
C GLY A 178 -9.77 11.28 -0.76
N GLY A 179 -9.26 10.18 -0.20
CA GLY A 179 -9.25 9.95 1.24
C GLY A 179 -8.37 10.97 1.98
N ILE A 180 -7.19 11.26 1.43
CA ILE A 180 -6.23 12.22 2.01
C ILE A 180 -6.81 13.64 1.99
N LEU A 181 -7.41 14.04 0.87
CA LEU A 181 -8.00 15.36 0.72
C LEU A 181 -9.22 15.53 1.63
N ASN A 182 -10.12 14.55 1.68
CA ASN A 182 -11.29 14.60 2.54
C ASN A 182 -10.90 14.71 4.03
N ASN A 183 -9.88 13.96 4.47
CA ASN A 183 -9.36 14.06 5.84
C ASN A 183 -8.77 15.45 6.17
N ALA A 184 -8.29 16.18 5.16
CA ALA A 184 -7.81 17.55 5.30
C ALA A 184 -8.95 18.60 5.20
N GLY A 185 -10.19 18.20 4.89
CA GLY A 185 -11.29 19.13 4.62
C GLY A 185 -11.22 19.76 3.21
N LEU A 186 -10.57 19.08 2.27
CA LEU A 186 -10.39 19.48 0.88
C LEU A 186 -11.11 18.52 -0.07
N SER A 187 -11.27 18.92 -1.33
CA SER A 187 -11.93 18.11 -2.35
C SER A 187 -11.03 17.86 -3.57
N GLU A 188 -11.32 16.79 -4.31
CA GLU A 188 -10.62 16.50 -5.56
C GLU A 188 -10.97 17.53 -6.64
N GLY A 189 -9.93 18.02 -7.31
CA GLY A 189 -10.01 18.94 -8.44
C GLY A 189 -10.02 18.22 -9.79
N GLU A 190 -9.35 18.82 -10.76
CA GLU A 190 -9.13 18.21 -12.08
C GLU A 190 -8.03 17.15 -11.99
N THR A 191 -8.25 16.03 -12.68
CA THR A 191 -7.25 14.96 -12.81
C THR A 191 -6.87 14.81 -14.26
N THR A 192 -5.57 14.90 -14.54
CA THR A 192 -5.01 14.67 -15.87
C THR A 192 -3.95 13.58 -15.82
N GLU A 193 -3.56 13.09 -16.99
CA GLU A 193 -2.59 12.00 -17.13
C GLU A 193 -1.39 12.47 -17.96
N GLU A 194 -0.18 12.08 -17.55
CA GLU A 194 1.05 12.37 -18.26
C GLU A 194 2.06 11.22 -18.13
N ASN A 195 2.93 11.04 -19.12
CA ASN A 195 4.02 10.09 -19.02
C ASN A 195 5.07 10.52 -18.01
N SER A 196 5.64 9.58 -17.28
CA SER A 196 6.76 9.83 -16.37
C SER A 196 7.75 8.68 -16.37
N ASP A 197 9.03 9.01 -16.52
CA ASP A 197 10.14 8.05 -16.39
C ASP A 197 10.56 7.87 -14.92
N THR A 198 10.05 8.70 -14.00
CA THR A 198 10.43 8.70 -12.58
C THR A 198 9.35 8.07 -11.70
N TYR A 199 8.07 8.30 -12.00
CA TYR A 199 6.95 7.81 -11.20
C TYR A 199 6.27 6.63 -11.87
N LEU A 200 5.92 5.61 -11.08
CA LEU A 200 5.20 4.44 -11.58
C LEU A 200 3.79 4.83 -12.02
N ALA A 201 3.24 4.05 -12.97
CA ALA A 201 1.87 4.24 -13.42
C ALA A 201 0.88 4.23 -12.24
N GLY A 202 -0.04 5.20 -12.22
CA GLY A 202 -1.02 5.42 -11.16
C GLY A 202 -0.56 6.31 -10.00
N GLN A 203 0.72 6.72 -9.96
CA GLN A 203 1.22 7.67 -8.96
C GLN A 203 1.01 9.12 -9.41
N ILE A 204 0.78 10.01 -8.45
CA ILE A 204 0.67 11.45 -8.70
C ILE A 204 2.06 12.05 -8.90
N ILE A 205 2.25 12.77 -10.01
CA ILE A 205 3.53 13.38 -10.40
C ILE A 205 3.57 14.88 -10.13
N ASP A 206 2.41 15.53 -10.17
CA ASP A 206 2.27 16.95 -9.93
C ASP A 206 0.92 17.25 -9.28
N GLN A 207 0.84 18.35 -8.56
CA GLN A 207 -0.39 18.80 -7.91
C GLN A 207 -0.49 20.32 -7.90
N TYR A 208 -1.72 20.81 -7.84
CA TYR A 208 -2.02 22.21 -7.64
C TYR A 208 -3.28 22.39 -6.77
N PRO A 209 -3.24 23.20 -5.69
CA PRO A 209 -2.11 23.98 -5.20
C PRO A 209 -0.94 23.14 -4.66
N LEU A 210 0.21 23.80 -4.43
CA LEU A 210 1.42 23.14 -3.92
C LEU A 210 1.24 22.59 -2.49
N PRO A 211 1.99 21.56 -2.11
CA PRO A 211 1.95 21.05 -0.74
C PRO A 211 2.27 22.10 0.32
N ASN A 212 1.63 21.99 1.48
CA ASN A 212 1.79 22.86 2.65
C ASN A 212 1.39 24.33 2.44
N THR A 213 0.68 24.65 1.35
CA THR A 213 0.07 25.98 1.21
C THR A 213 -1.23 26.08 1.99
N PRO A 214 -1.58 27.25 2.54
CA PRO A 214 -2.90 27.47 3.15
C PRO A 214 -4.03 27.24 2.14
N ALA A 215 -5.15 26.69 2.61
CA ALA A 215 -6.37 26.47 1.86
C ALA A 215 -7.60 26.73 2.73
N ARG A 216 -8.77 26.82 2.09
CA ARG A 216 -10.08 26.89 2.75
C ARG A 216 -10.78 25.55 2.69
N GLU A 217 -11.82 25.43 3.50
CA GLU A 217 -12.65 24.24 3.50
C GLU A 217 -13.31 24.05 2.14
N ASN A 218 -13.28 22.81 1.65
CA ASN A 218 -13.73 22.39 0.32
C ASN A 218 -12.96 22.96 -0.86
N ASP A 219 -11.82 23.65 -0.66
CA ASP A 219 -10.94 24.00 -1.77
C ASP A 219 -10.53 22.74 -2.55
N LYS A 220 -10.38 22.91 -3.87
CA LYS A 220 -10.06 21.82 -4.79
C LYS A 220 -8.56 21.68 -4.98
N VAL A 221 -8.08 20.44 -4.97
CA VAL A 221 -6.70 20.09 -5.32
C VAL A 221 -6.71 19.25 -6.58
N SER A 222 -6.22 19.82 -7.68
CA SER A 222 -5.99 19.13 -8.95
C SER A 222 -4.65 18.40 -8.91
N TYR A 223 -4.53 17.31 -9.67
CA TYR A 223 -3.29 16.53 -9.73
C TYR A 223 -3.11 15.80 -11.06
N VAL A 224 -1.86 15.53 -11.40
CA VAL A 224 -1.47 14.81 -12.63
C VAL A 224 -1.01 13.41 -12.25
N VAL A 225 -1.54 12.40 -12.95
CA VAL A 225 -1.25 10.98 -12.71
C VAL A 225 -0.28 10.46 -13.76
N SER A 226 0.75 9.74 -13.32
CA SER A 226 1.67 9.03 -14.20
C SER A 226 0.95 7.91 -14.92
N ILE A 227 1.09 7.84 -16.24
CA ILE A 227 0.74 6.66 -17.04
C ILE A 227 1.97 5.81 -17.38
N GLY A 228 3.09 6.04 -16.69
CA GLY A 228 4.36 5.37 -16.92
C GLY A 228 5.22 6.02 -18.02
N PRO A 229 6.38 5.43 -18.34
CA PRO A 229 7.32 6.00 -19.30
C PRO A 229 6.71 6.10 -20.70
N LYS A 230 7.17 7.09 -21.48
CA LYS A 230 6.68 7.27 -22.84
C LYS A 230 7.23 6.17 -23.74
N ILE A 231 6.34 5.35 -24.31
CA ILE A 231 6.71 4.33 -25.29
C ILE A 231 6.92 5.02 -26.65
N ILE A 232 8.14 4.94 -27.18
CA ILE A 232 8.49 5.48 -28.51
C ILE A 232 8.47 4.33 -29.50
N TYR A 233 7.75 4.51 -30.61
CA TYR A 233 7.72 3.56 -31.71
C TYR A 233 8.62 4.04 -32.86
N VAL A 234 9.33 3.11 -33.47
CA VAL A 234 10.19 3.33 -34.64
C VAL A 234 9.84 2.32 -35.72
N LYS A 235 10.08 2.69 -36.98
CA LYS A 235 9.86 1.79 -38.11
C LYS A 235 11.05 0.88 -38.32
N MET A 236 10.78 -0.40 -38.51
CA MET A 236 11.80 -1.38 -38.85
C MET A 236 12.42 -1.07 -40.23
N PRO A 237 13.74 -0.85 -40.35
CA PRO A 237 14.37 -0.66 -41.65
C PRO A 237 14.33 -1.93 -42.48
N ASN A 238 14.40 -1.79 -43.81
CA ASN A 238 14.67 -2.93 -44.68
C ASN A 238 16.17 -3.21 -44.72
N VAL A 239 16.59 -4.35 -44.17
CA VAL A 239 17.99 -4.77 -44.14
C VAL A 239 18.27 -6.01 -45.00
N LEU A 240 17.28 -6.49 -45.75
CA LEU A 240 17.44 -7.61 -46.66
C LEU A 240 18.46 -7.28 -47.75
N ASN A 241 19.27 -8.27 -48.13
CA ASN A 241 20.36 -8.18 -49.11
C ASN A 241 21.45 -7.15 -48.77
N LEU A 242 21.48 -6.61 -47.55
CA LEU A 242 22.60 -5.80 -47.08
C LEU A 242 23.69 -6.69 -46.48
N ASN A 243 24.93 -6.19 -46.52
CA ASN A 243 26.02 -6.78 -45.73
C ASN A 243 25.69 -6.68 -44.23
N LEU A 244 26.07 -7.70 -43.46
CA LEU A 244 25.81 -7.78 -42.02
C LEU A 244 26.19 -6.50 -41.25
N GLU A 245 27.34 -5.90 -41.52
CA GLU A 245 27.78 -4.70 -40.79
C GLU A 245 26.93 -3.47 -41.13
N THR A 246 26.55 -3.31 -42.40
CA THR A 246 25.63 -2.26 -42.84
C THR A 246 24.23 -2.45 -42.26
N ALA A 247 23.75 -3.70 -42.21
CA ALA A 247 22.46 -4.04 -41.61
C ALA A 247 22.44 -3.71 -40.11
N LYS A 248 23.47 -4.11 -39.36
CA LYS A 248 23.61 -3.77 -37.93
C LYS A 248 23.60 -2.26 -37.71
N LEU A 249 24.35 -1.51 -38.50
CA LEU A 249 24.40 -0.05 -38.40
C LEU A 249 23.02 0.57 -38.67
N SER A 250 22.32 0.10 -39.70
CA SER A 250 20.97 0.58 -40.03
C SER A 250 19.97 0.35 -38.89
N ILE A 251 20.00 -0.84 -38.27
CA ILE A 251 19.16 -1.19 -37.11
C ILE A 251 19.40 -0.21 -35.95
N VAL A 252 20.68 -0.03 -35.57
CA VAL A 252 21.04 0.86 -34.45
C VAL A 252 20.68 2.32 -34.74
N GLN A 253 20.88 2.80 -35.97
CA GLN A 253 20.51 4.16 -36.36
C GLN A 253 19.01 4.44 -36.29
N HIS A 254 18.17 3.41 -36.48
CA HIS A 254 16.72 3.51 -36.32
C HIS A 254 16.26 3.34 -34.87
N GLY A 255 17.20 3.29 -33.90
CA GLY A 255 16.88 3.17 -32.48
C GLY A 255 16.50 1.75 -32.05
N LEU A 256 16.81 0.74 -32.86
CA LEU A 256 16.58 -0.67 -32.56
C LEU A 256 17.86 -1.34 -32.05
N ALA A 257 17.73 -2.50 -31.41
CA ALA A 257 18.86 -3.30 -30.96
C ALA A 257 19.16 -4.45 -31.92
N VAL A 258 20.43 -4.76 -32.12
CA VAL A 258 20.85 -5.97 -32.86
C VAL A 258 20.75 -7.16 -31.92
N GLY A 259 19.94 -8.15 -32.28
CA GLY A 259 19.79 -9.40 -31.55
C GLY A 259 20.67 -10.52 -32.14
N GLN A 260 20.18 -11.76 -32.08
CA GLN A 260 20.91 -12.93 -32.55
C GLN A 260 21.12 -12.91 -34.06
N VAL A 261 22.31 -13.31 -34.50
CA VAL A 261 22.65 -13.50 -35.92
C VAL A 261 22.90 -14.98 -36.15
N ASN A 262 22.10 -15.60 -37.01
CA ASN A 262 22.26 -16.99 -37.43
C ASN A 262 22.78 -17.02 -38.87
N GLU A 263 23.49 -18.09 -39.21
CA GLU A 263 23.92 -18.36 -40.57
C GLU A 263 23.19 -19.60 -41.10
N GLU A 264 22.66 -19.49 -42.33
CA GLU A 264 22.01 -20.58 -43.03
C GLU A 264 22.53 -20.62 -44.48
N PRO A 265 22.70 -21.80 -45.09
CA PRO A 265 23.14 -21.91 -46.48
C PRO A 265 22.06 -21.43 -47.45
N SER A 266 22.46 -20.87 -48.58
CA SER A 266 21.55 -20.38 -49.62
C SER A 266 22.15 -20.47 -51.01
N GLU A 267 21.34 -20.97 -51.95
CA GLU A 267 21.67 -21.02 -53.38
C GLU A 267 21.49 -19.67 -54.08
N GLU A 268 20.58 -18.83 -53.56
CA GLU A 268 20.14 -17.59 -54.21
C GLU A 268 20.85 -16.35 -53.69
N ILE A 269 21.24 -16.36 -52.42
CA ILE A 269 21.79 -15.17 -51.73
C ILE A 269 23.29 -15.36 -51.49
N GLU A 270 24.08 -14.38 -51.92
CA GLU A 270 25.54 -14.38 -51.73
C GLU A 270 25.93 -14.45 -50.24
N LYS A 271 27.05 -15.13 -49.98
CA LYS A 271 27.61 -15.30 -48.64
C LYS A 271 27.82 -13.94 -47.95
N GLY A 272 27.37 -13.81 -46.71
CA GLY A 272 27.53 -12.61 -45.90
C GLY A 272 26.43 -11.55 -46.07
N LEU A 273 25.44 -11.79 -46.93
CA LEU A 273 24.26 -10.94 -47.05
C LEU A 273 23.11 -11.41 -46.16
N VAL A 274 22.33 -10.47 -45.62
CA VAL A 274 21.16 -10.75 -44.80
C VAL A 274 20.03 -11.33 -45.67
N MET A 275 19.59 -12.53 -45.33
CA MET A 275 18.49 -13.24 -46.00
C MET A 275 17.14 -13.00 -45.33
N ARG A 276 17.14 -12.83 -44.00
CA ARG A 276 15.92 -12.69 -43.21
C ARG A 276 16.14 -11.75 -42.04
N GLN A 277 15.11 -10.97 -41.75
CA GLN A 277 14.97 -10.15 -40.54
C GLN A 277 13.75 -10.64 -39.76
N SER A 278 13.82 -10.61 -38.43
CA SER A 278 12.73 -11.10 -37.56
C SER A 278 11.45 -10.27 -37.62
N ILE A 279 11.56 -8.98 -37.95
CA ILE A 279 10.46 -8.03 -38.06
C ILE A 279 10.46 -7.49 -39.48
N THR A 280 9.32 -7.44 -40.15
CA THR A 280 9.25 -6.97 -41.54
C THR A 280 9.52 -5.48 -41.64
N ALA A 281 10.09 -5.03 -42.76
CA ALA A 281 10.33 -3.62 -43.01
C ALA A 281 9.05 -2.78 -42.88
N ASP A 282 9.22 -1.52 -42.45
CA ASP A 282 8.17 -0.52 -42.19
C ASP A 282 7.19 -0.85 -41.04
N GLN A 283 7.28 -2.03 -40.43
CA GLN A 283 6.51 -2.35 -39.22
C GLN A 283 6.97 -1.47 -38.05
N GLU A 284 6.02 -0.86 -37.36
CA GLU A 284 6.27 -0.08 -36.15
C GLU A 284 6.47 -1.00 -34.95
N VAL A 285 7.55 -0.78 -34.23
CA VAL A 285 7.92 -1.53 -33.02
C VAL A 285 8.50 -0.58 -31.98
N GLU A 286 8.53 -1.00 -30.71
CA GLU A 286 9.08 -0.19 -29.63
C GLU A 286 10.58 0.07 -29.86
N GLN A 287 11.03 1.27 -29.54
CA GLN A 287 12.43 1.64 -29.57
C GLN A 287 13.24 0.69 -28.66
N GLY A 288 14.38 0.22 -29.14
CA GLY A 288 15.23 -0.76 -28.46
C GLY A 288 14.83 -2.22 -28.71
N THR A 289 13.76 -2.49 -29.47
CA THR A 289 13.40 -3.87 -29.84
C THR A 289 14.59 -4.59 -30.51
N SER A 290 14.85 -5.82 -30.07
CA SER A 290 15.96 -6.63 -30.59
C SER A 290 15.58 -7.35 -31.88
N ILE A 291 16.32 -7.08 -32.96
CA ILE A 291 16.08 -7.65 -34.29
C ILE A 291 17.04 -8.80 -34.54
N TRP A 292 16.51 -9.98 -34.86
CA TRP A 292 17.34 -11.14 -35.21
C TRP A 292 17.50 -11.21 -36.71
N LEU A 293 18.69 -11.61 -37.15
CA LEU A 293 19.06 -11.70 -38.56
C LEU A 293 19.46 -13.13 -38.92
N THR A 294 19.13 -13.54 -40.15
CA THR A 294 19.71 -14.73 -40.78
C THR A 294 20.54 -14.27 -41.95
N VAL A 295 21.81 -14.68 -42.00
CA VAL A 295 22.79 -14.32 -43.03
C VAL A 295 23.13 -15.57 -43.84
N SER A 296 23.38 -15.40 -45.14
CA SER A 296 23.80 -16.52 -45.99
C SER A 296 25.20 -16.99 -45.61
N SER A 297 25.37 -18.28 -45.30
CA SER A 297 26.70 -18.90 -45.15
C SER A 297 27.37 -19.23 -46.49
N GLY A 298 26.67 -18.99 -47.61
CA GLY A 298 27.05 -19.42 -48.96
C GLY A 298 26.23 -20.63 -49.42
N LYS A 299 26.55 -21.15 -50.61
CA LYS A 299 25.85 -22.32 -51.16
C LYS A 299 26.06 -23.55 -50.27
N PRO A 300 25.03 -24.40 -50.09
CA PRO A 300 25.18 -25.73 -49.52
C PRO A 300 26.40 -26.45 -50.11
N GLU A 301 27.27 -26.98 -49.25
CA GLU A 301 28.36 -27.85 -49.70
C GLU A 301 27.76 -29.16 -50.20
N GLU A 302 28.10 -29.58 -51.43
CA GLU A 302 27.69 -30.88 -51.94
C GLU A 302 28.38 -31.98 -51.09
N PRO A 303 27.66 -33.06 -50.72
CA PRO A 303 28.27 -34.14 -49.96
C PRO A 303 29.39 -34.79 -50.76
N ASP A 304 30.58 -34.90 -50.16
CA ASP A 304 31.72 -35.61 -50.74
C ASP A 304 31.30 -37.04 -51.15
N GLU A 305 31.63 -37.44 -52.39
CA GLU A 305 31.39 -38.81 -52.85
C GLU A 305 32.11 -39.82 -51.93
N PRO A 306 31.49 -40.95 -51.56
CA PRO A 306 32.11 -41.92 -50.68
C PRO A 306 33.35 -42.53 -51.35
N THR A 307 34.53 -42.28 -50.78
CA THR A 307 35.76 -43.01 -51.10
C THR A 307 35.53 -44.51 -50.85
N PRO A 308 35.70 -45.41 -51.84
CA PRO A 308 35.39 -46.82 -51.62
C PRO A 308 36.38 -47.43 -50.61
N GLU A 309 35.88 -48.05 -49.55
CA GLU A 309 36.69 -48.78 -48.55
C GLU A 309 37.38 -50.00 -49.19
N GLU A 310 38.61 -50.31 -48.77
CA GLU A 310 39.32 -51.53 -49.16
C GLU A 310 39.01 -52.65 -48.17
N GLY A 311 38.64 -53.84 -48.66
CA GLY A 311 38.41 -55.02 -47.83
C GLY A 311 39.71 -55.47 -47.14
N VAL A 312 39.58 -56.10 -45.97
CA VAL A 312 40.73 -56.58 -45.16
C VAL A 312 40.68 -58.11 -45.08
N PHE A 313 41.81 -58.78 -45.34
CA PHE A 313 41.94 -60.23 -45.24
C PHE A 313 43.08 -60.64 -44.30
N PRO A 314 42.82 -61.45 -43.26
CA PRO A 314 43.86 -61.95 -42.36
C PRO A 314 44.62 -63.14 -42.97
N LEU A 315 45.93 -63.02 -43.12
CA LEU A 315 46.83 -64.11 -43.51
C LEU A 315 47.52 -64.71 -42.28
N ALA A 316 47.28 -65.99 -42.02
CA ALA A 316 47.98 -66.72 -40.98
C ALA A 316 49.23 -67.41 -41.55
N ILE A 317 50.41 -67.05 -41.04
CA ILE A 317 51.71 -67.55 -41.49
C ILE A 317 52.32 -68.36 -40.35
N SER A 318 52.72 -69.61 -40.61
CA SER A 318 53.38 -70.45 -39.60
C SER A 318 54.87 -70.13 -39.59
N LEU A 319 55.43 -69.88 -38.41
CA LEU A 319 56.82 -69.49 -38.22
C LEU A 319 57.71 -70.72 -37.99
N PRO A 320 58.94 -70.74 -38.52
CA PRO A 320 59.84 -71.86 -38.37
C PRO A 320 60.40 -71.92 -36.94
N ALA A 321 60.42 -73.11 -36.32
CA ALA A 321 60.85 -73.30 -34.94
C ALA A 321 62.38 -73.50 -34.77
N ASP A 322 63.15 -73.41 -35.85
CA ASP A 322 64.59 -73.70 -35.88
C ASP A 322 65.49 -72.47 -35.74
N ARG A 323 64.91 -71.28 -35.60
CA ARG A 323 65.59 -69.99 -35.48
C ARG A 323 64.78 -69.05 -34.60
N ASP A 324 65.42 -68.05 -34.00
CA ASP A 324 64.79 -67.15 -33.02
C ASP A 324 64.00 -65.99 -33.67
N SER A 325 64.40 -65.54 -34.87
CA SER A 325 63.68 -64.51 -35.64
C SER A 325 63.71 -64.78 -37.16
N VAL A 326 62.74 -64.23 -37.87
CA VAL A 326 62.61 -64.27 -39.35
C VAL A 326 62.15 -62.94 -39.91
N SER A 327 62.62 -62.58 -41.11
CA SER A 327 62.06 -61.47 -41.90
C SER A 327 60.90 -61.95 -42.76
N ILE A 328 59.70 -61.41 -42.53
CA ILE A 328 58.50 -61.73 -43.31
C ILE A 328 58.21 -60.58 -44.27
N VAL A 329 58.11 -60.89 -45.55
CA VAL A 329 57.72 -59.93 -46.60
C VAL A 329 56.54 -60.48 -47.38
N ILE A 330 55.45 -59.72 -47.44
CA ILE A 330 54.28 -60.06 -48.26
C ILE A 330 54.23 -59.09 -49.44
N GLN A 331 54.21 -59.65 -50.64
CA GLN A 331 54.14 -58.89 -51.89
C GLN A 331 52.82 -59.17 -52.60
N ARG A 332 52.07 -58.13 -52.96
CA ARG A 332 50.95 -58.23 -53.89
C ARG A 332 51.48 -58.24 -55.32
N ILE A 333 51.05 -59.20 -56.13
CA ILE A 333 51.29 -59.22 -57.56
C ILE A 333 50.19 -58.40 -58.23
N ALA A 334 50.59 -57.29 -58.85
CA ALA A 334 49.75 -56.44 -59.67
C ALA A 334 50.17 -56.54 -61.15
N SER A 335 49.35 -55.99 -62.05
CA SER A 335 49.63 -56.01 -63.50
C SER A 335 50.86 -55.18 -63.90
N ASP A 336 51.26 -54.22 -63.07
CA ASP A 336 52.36 -53.28 -63.26
C ASP A 336 53.62 -53.61 -62.45
N GLY A 337 53.58 -54.64 -61.60
CA GLY A 337 54.73 -55.06 -60.81
C GLY A 337 54.36 -55.83 -59.54
N ARG A 338 55.31 -55.87 -58.60
CA ARG A 338 55.11 -56.42 -57.27
C ARG A 338 55.15 -55.28 -56.26
N GLU A 339 54.15 -55.20 -55.41
CA GLU A 339 54.04 -54.20 -54.35
C GLU A 339 54.26 -54.87 -52.99
N VAL A 340 55.18 -54.36 -52.18
CA VAL A 340 55.37 -54.86 -50.81
C VAL A 340 54.25 -54.27 -49.94
N VAL A 341 53.36 -55.12 -49.45
CA VAL A 341 52.22 -54.73 -48.60
C VAL A 341 52.48 -54.97 -47.11
N TYR A 342 53.48 -55.79 -46.79
CA TYR A 342 53.95 -56.03 -45.42
C TYR A 342 55.43 -56.42 -45.43
N SER A 343 56.21 -55.90 -44.48
CA SER A 343 57.63 -56.22 -44.32
C SER A 343 58.05 -55.97 -42.87
N GLU A 344 58.30 -57.01 -42.11
CA GLU A 344 58.68 -56.90 -40.69
C GLU A 344 59.56 -58.08 -40.26
N GLU A 345 60.41 -57.86 -39.24
CA GLU A 345 61.17 -58.94 -38.59
C GLU A 345 60.38 -59.42 -37.36
N VAL A 346 60.16 -60.73 -37.28
CA VAL A 346 59.24 -61.35 -36.33
C VAL A 346 59.96 -62.42 -35.53
N ASP A 347 59.76 -62.42 -34.20
CA ASP A 347 60.24 -63.46 -33.29
C ASP A 347 59.41 -64.75 -33.48
N THR A 348 60.06 -65.90 -33.60
CA THR A 348 59.39 -67.17 -33.94
C THR A 348 58.77 -67.89 -32.74
N SER A 349 58.94 -67.38 -31.51
CA SER A 349 58.48 -68.02 -30.27
C SER A 349 56.97 -68.27 -30.20
N GLU A 350 56.17 -67.44 -30.88
CA GLU A 350 54.71 -67.59 -30.97
C GLU A 350 54.27 -68.69 -31.97
N GLY A 351 55.17 -69.13 -32.86
CA GLY A 351 54.93 -70.21 -33.82
C GLY A 351 54.02 -69.84 -35.00
N ASN A 352 53.26 -68.75 -34.92
CA ASN A 352 52.48 -68.19 -36.03
C ASN A 352 52.35 -66.66 -35.91
N ILE A 353 52.04 -66.00 -37.02
CA ILE A 353 51.67 -64.59 -37.08
C ILE A 353 50.43 -64.41 -37.96
N LEU A 354 49.60 -63.41 -37.61
CA LEU A 354 48.44 -63.02 -38.40
C LEU A 354 48.65 -61.62 -38.98
N VAL A 355 48.71 -61.52 -40.30
CA VAL A 355 48.94 -60.27 -41.03
C VAL A 355 47.70 -59.88 -41.82
N ASN A 356 47.13 -58.70 -41.53
CA ASN A 356 45.96 -58.19 -42.22
C ASN A 356 46.38 -57.43 -43.49
N VAL A 357 46.16 -58.02 -44.65
CA VAL A 357 46.35 -57.35 -45.95
C VAL A 357 45.06 -56.64 -46.37
N LYS A 358 45.19 -55.51 -47.06
CA LYS A 358 44.05 -54.72 -47.57
C LYS A 358 44.04 -54.72 -49.10
N GLY A 359 42.85 -54.69 -49.69
CA GLY A 359 42.72 -54.61 -51.14
C GLY A 359 41.29 -54.56 -51.63
N LYS A 360 41.16 -54.56 -52.96
CA LYS A 360 39.87 -54.60 -53.68
C LYS A 360 39.91 -55.68 -54.75
N GLY A 361 38.84 -56.45 -54.86
CA GLY A 361 38.71 -57.55 -55.82
C GLY A 361 39.68 -58.70 -55.53
N THR A 362 40.03 -59.47 -56.56
CA THR A 362 40.94 -60.62 -56.42
C THR A 362 42.38 -60.21 -56.70
N GLY A 363 43.29 -60.54 -55.79
CA GLY A 363 44.73 -60.28 -55.90
C GLY A 363 45.55 -61.48 -55.46
N ILE A 364 46.74 -61.63 -56.03
CA ILE A 364 47.67 -62.71 -55.66
C ILE A 364 48.75 -62.13 -54.75
N PHE A 365 49.04 -62.81 -53.65
CA PHE A 365 50.04 -62.43 -52.67
C PHE A 365 51.10 -63.52 -52.56
N GLU A 366 52.37 -63.13 -52.60
CA GLU A 366 53.51 -64.00 -52.33
C GLU A 366 54.08 -63.64 -50.97
N ILE A 367 54.22 -64.65 -50.11
CA ILE A 367 54.72 -64.52 -48.74
C ILE A 367 56.14 -65.08 -48.74
N TYR A 368 57.09 -64.30 -48.25
CA TYR A 368 58.49 -64.67 -48.14
C TYR A 368 58.92 -64.68 -46.68
N ILE A 369 59.70 -65.68 -46.29
CA ILE A 369 60.37 -65.78 -44.98
C ILE A 369 61.87 -65.86 -45.24
N ASP A 370 62.65 -64.91 -44.71
CA ASP A 370 64.10 -64.77 -44.94
C ASP A 370 64.48 -64.82 -46.43
N ASN A 371 63.69 -64.13 -47.25
CA ASN A 371 63.88 -64.01 -48.70
C ASN A 371 63.66 -65.31 -49.49
N GLU A 372 63.12 -66.36 -48.85
CA GLU A 372 62.64 -67.59 -49.49
C GLU A 372 61.10 -67.57 -49.61
N LEU A 373 60.56 -67.99 -50.76
CA LEU A 373 59.11 -68.02 -50.98
C LEU A 373 58.48 -69.10 -50.08
N TYR A 374 57.66 -68.67 -49.13
CA TYR A 374 56.93 -69.52 -48.20
C TYR A 374 55.63 -70.02 -48.81
N ASP A 375 54.79 -69.11 -49.32
CA ASP A 375 53.50 -69.46 -49.91
C ASP A 375 53.04 -68.41 -50.93
N ARG A 376 52.11 -68.81 -51.81
CA ARG A 376 51.46 -67.94 -52.79
C ARG A 376 49.95 -68.13 -52.73
N VAL A 377 49.24 -67.09 -52.31
CA VAL A 377 47.80 -67.13 -52.01
C VAL A 377 47.04 -66.17 -52.93
N GLU A 378 45.91 -66.61 -53.47
CA GLU A 378 44.95 -65.75 -54.16
C GLU A 378 43.84 -65.34 -53.17
N ILE A 379 43.69 -64.04 -52.95
CA ILE A 379 42.76 -63.45 -51.98
C ILE A 379 41.73 -62.63 -52.75
N THR A 380 40.46 -62.88 -52.50
CA THR A 380 39.36 -62.02 -52.96
C THR A 380 38.87 -61.19 -51.79
N PHE A 381 39.07 -59.88 -51.86
CA PHE A 381 38.54 -58.93 -50.87
C PHE A 381 37.08 -58.64 -51.21
N GLU A 382 36.20 -58.85 -50.23
CA GLU A 382 34.76 -58.50 -50.31
C GLU A 382 34.53 -56.99 -50.17
#